data_AF-A0A3M2D6J1-F1
#
_entry.id   AF-A0A3M2D6J1-F1
#
_cell.length_a   1.000
_cell.length_b   1.000
_cell.length_c   1.000
_cell.angle_alpha   90.00
_cell.angle_beta   90.00
_cell.angle_gamma   90.00
#
_symmetry.space_group_name_H-M   'P 1'
#
loop_
_entity.id
_entity.type
_entity.pdbx_description
1 polymer ?
#
loop_
_entity_poly.entity_id
_entity_poly.type
_entity_poly.pdbx_seq_one_letter_code
_entity_poly.pdbx_strand_id
1 'polypeptide(L)' 'MPKVWNHQLQREVEYPYEAPRPHRQFAMVMDLNKCIGCQTCTV' A
#
# COMPACT_ATOMS: atom_id res chain seq x y z
N MET A 1 12.05 4.52 17.41
CA MET A 1 11.20 4.24 16.24
C MET A 1 9.96 3.49 16.71
N PRO A 2 8.74 3.90 16.33
CA PRO A 2 7.54 3.12 16.63
C PRO A 2 7.61 1.74 15.98
N LYS A 3 7.32 0.69 16.76
CA LYS A 3 7.13 -0.68 16.26
C LYS A 3 5.69 -0.84 15.79
N VAL A 4 5.54 -1.31 14.56
CA VAL A 4 4.25 -1.36 13.87
C VAL A 4 4.08 -2.76 13.26
N TRP A 5 2.92 -3.39 13.46
CA TRP A 5 2.60 -4.62 12.76
C TRP A 5 2.35 -4.32 11.28
N ASN A 6 3.18 -4.87 10.39
CA ASN A 6 3.02 -4.74 8.95
C ASN A 6 2.22 -5.94 8.42
N HIS A 7 0.98 -5.68 8.00
CA HIS A 7 0.07 -6.71 7.48
C HIS A 7 0.53 -7.36 6.17
N GLN A 8 1.34 -6.66 5.37
CA GLN A 8 1.88 -7.17 4.11
C GLN A 8 3.06 -8.13 4.33
N LEU A 9 3.85 -7.91 5.38
CA LEU A 9 5.00 -8.75 5.74
C LEU A 9 4.71 -9.74 6.88
N GLN A 10 3.54 -9.64 7.50
CA GLN A 10 3.11 -10.45 8.65
C GLN A 10 4.12 -10.47 9.80
N ARG A 11 4.74 -9.31 10.10
CA ARG A 11 5.70 -9.15 11.21
C ARG A 11 5.70 -7.71 11.75
N GLU A 12 6.29 -7.54 12.93
CA GLU A 12 6.62 -6.21 13.46
C GLU A 12 7.78 -5.58 12.68
N VAL A 13 7.65 -4.29 12.38
CA VAL A 13 8.65 -3.52 11.66
C VAL A 13 8.80 -2.16 12.34
N GLU A 14 10.03 -1.66 12.41
CA GLU A 14 10.32 -0.31 12.89
C GLU A 14 10.15 0.68 11.74
N TYR A 15 9.28 1.67 11.95
CA TYR A 15 9.13 2.78 11.02
C TYR A 15 9.83 4.04 11.56
N PRO A 16 10.47 4.86 10.71
CA PRO A 16 11.13 6.09 11.16
C PRO A 16 10.17 7.11 11.78
N TYR A 17 8.91 7.08 11.36
CA TYR A 17 7.88 8.05 11.75
C TYR A 17 6.66 7.34 12.32
N GLU A 18 6.04 8.00 13.30
CA GLU A 18 4.74 7.61 13.84
C GLU A 18 3.66 8.08 12.88
N ALA A 19 3.36 7.25 11.87
CA ALA A 19 2.36 7.59 10.87
C ALA A 19 0.96 7.60 11.51
N PRO A 20 0.17 8.68 11.38
CA PRO A 20 -1.22 8.68 11.80
C PRO A 20 -1.96 7.61 10.99
N ARG A 21 -2.44 6.56 11.65
CA ARG A 21 -3.17 5.49 10.97
C ARG A 21 -4.58 5.99 10.64
N PRO A 22 -4.95 6.10 9.36
CA PRO A 22 -6.31 6.49 9.03
C PRO A 22 -7.27 5.37 9.43
N HIS A 23 -8.50 5.72 9.79
CA HIS A 23 -9.55 4.73 10.08
C HIS A 23 -9.86 3.83 8.88
N ARG A 24 -9.61 4.33 7.65
CA ARG A 24 -9.76 3.60 6.39
C ARG A 24 -8.60 3.96 5.46
N GLN A 25 -8.00 2.96 4.82
CA GLN A 25 -6.93 3.15 3.84
C GLN A 25 -7.47 2.81 2.44
N PHE A 26 -7.38 3.75 1.51
CA PHE A 26 -7.63 3.44 0.10
C PHE A 26 -6.49 2.56 -0.44
N ALA A 27 -6.85 1.51 -1.17
CA ALA A 27 -5.93 0.60 -1.81
C ALA A 27 -6.48 0.20 -3.19
N MET A 28 -5.58 -0.02 -4.15
CA MET A 28 -5.88 -0.48 -5.49
C MET A 28 -5.00 -1.68 -5.82
N VAL A 29 -5.55 -2.66 -6.54
CA VAL A 29 -4.80 -3.80 -7.07
C VAL A 29 -4.84 -3.72 -8.58
N MET A 30 -3.67 -3.76 -9.22
CA MET A 30 -3.55 -3.80 -10.68
C MET A 30 -3.21 -5.21 -11.14
N ASP A 31 -4.04 -5.78 -12.00
CA ASP A 31 -3.77 -7.05 -12.65
C ASP A 31 -2.89 -6.81 -13.89
N LEU A 32 -1.60 -7.10 -13.75
CA LEU A 32 -0.62 -6.89 -14.82
C LEU A 32 -0.81 -7.85 -16.00
N ASN A 33 -1.56 -8.96 -15.85
CA ASN A 33 -1.88 -9.87 -16.94
C ASN A 33 -3.04 -9.37 -17.81
N LYS A 34 -3.82 -8.38 -17.33
CA LYS A 34 -4.94 -7.76 -18.06
C LYS A 34 -4.62 -6.38 -18.61
N CYS A 35 -3.59 -5.72 -18.09
CA CYS A 35 -3.16 -4.41 -18.57
C CYS A 35 -2.64 -4.52 -20.02
N ILE A 36 -3.22 -3.74 -20.92
CA ILE A 36 -2.77 -3.65 -22.32
C ILE A 36 -1.96 -2.38 -22.62
N GLY A 37 -1.64 -1.58 -21.59
CA GLY A 37 -0.83 -0.37 -21.75
C GLY A 37 -1.46 0.74 -22.58
N CYS A 38 -2.80 0.76 -22.75
CA CYS A 38 -3.51 1.69 -23.63
C CYS A 38 -3.55 3.15 -23.17
N GLN A 39 -3.02 3.48 -21.99
CA GLN A 39 -3.01 4.84 -21.40
C GLN A 39 -4.39 5.46 -21.12
N THR A 40 -5.49 4.71 -21.21
CA THR A 40 -6.84 5.21 -20.88
C THR A 40 -7.00 5.61 -19.42
N CYS A 41 -6.21 5.05 -18.49
CA CYS A 41 -6.24 5.46 -17.08
C CYS A 41 -5.45 6.75 -16.80
N THR A 42 -4.64 7.22 -17.75
CA THR A 42 -3.84 8.45 -17.64
C THR A 42 -4.60 9.66 -18.19
N VAL A 43 -5.36 9.45 -19.26
CA VAL A 43 -6.20 10.48 -19.93
C VAL A 43 -7.50 10.68 -19.16
#